data_AF-A0A6S6PR76-F1
#
_entry.id   AF-A0A6S6PR76-F1
#
_cell.length_a   1.000
_cell.length_b   1.000
_cell.length_c   1.000
_cell.angle_alpha   90.00
_cell.angle_beta   90.00
_cell.angle_gamma   90.00
#
_symmetry.space_group_name_H-M   'P 1'
#
loop_
_entity.id
_entity.type
_entity.pdbx_description
1 polymer ?
#
loop_
_entity_poly.entity_id
_entity_poly.type
_entity_poly.pdbx_seq_one_letter_code
_entity_poly.pdbx_strand_id
1 'polypeptide(L)'
;MLAYLLPSSIGTRVASFIVGEKDRWNSGAMMMAVSNPEGWQRVREDSQLVEANRDRIAACQKAASGQEKTQKPCVIIVSAEQE
;
A
#
# COMPACT_ATOMS: atom_id res chain seq x y z
N MET A 1 -21.89 -21.45 0.25
CA MET A 1 -21.45 -21.54 1.66
C MET A 1 -20.18 -22.38 1.86
N LEU A 2 -19.92 -23.43 1.06
CA LEU A 2 -18.67 -24.22 1.12
C LEU A 2 -17.37 -23.41 0.92
N ALA A 3 -17.40 -22.34 0.12
CA ALA A 3 -16.23 -21.49 -0.13
C ALA A 3 -15.69 -20.82 1.15
N TYR A 4 -16.52 -20.60 2.17
CA TYR A 4 -16.08 -20.01 3.45
C TYR A 4 -15.39 -21.02 4.37
N LEU A 5 -15.47 -22.32 4.07
CA LEU A 5 -14.79 -23.38 4.83
C LEU A 5 -13.34 -23.58 4.36
N LEU A 6 -12.98 -23.01 3.21
CA LEU A 6 -11.62 -23.06 2.71
C LEU A 6 -10.72 -22.12 3.53
N PRO A 7 -9.47 -22.52 3.82
CA PRO A 7 -8.46 -21.58 4.30
C PRO A 7 -8.43 -20.35 3.41
N SER A 8 -8.31 -19.16 4.02
CA SER A 8 -8.27 -17.88 3.30
C SER A 8 -7.20 -17.83 2.20
N SER A 9 -6.08 -18.54 2.40
CA SER A 9 -5.02 -18.69 1.42
C SER A 9 -5.47 -19.42 0.15
N ILE A 10 -6.40 -20.38 0.24
CA ILE A 10 -6.98 -21.10 -0.89
C ILE A 10 -8.05 -20.22 -1.55
N GLY A 11 -8.94 -19.62 -0.76
CA GLY A 11 -9.98 -18.72 -1.28
C GLY A 11 -9.41 -17.56 -2.09
N THR A 12 -8.34 -16.92 -1.60
CA THR A 12 -7.67 -15.82 -2.32
C THR A 12 -6.88 -16.28 -3.56
N ARG A 13 -6.38 -17.53 -3.59
CA ARG A 13 -5.80 -18.12 -4.81
C ARG A 13 -6.85 -18.34 -5.87
N VAL A 14 -8.00 -18.90 -5.50
CA VAL A 14 -9.13 -19.12 -6.41
C VAL A 14 -9.68 -17.79 -6.92
N ALA A 15 -9.87 -16.80 -6.04
CA ALA A 15 -10.32 -15.47 -6.43
C ALA A 15 -9.36 -14.81 -7.43
N SER A 16 -8.05 -14.84 -7.18
CA SER A 16 -7.06 -14.30 -8.13
C SER A 16 -7.07 -15.04 -9.47
N PHE A 17 -7.20 -16.37 -9.46
CA PHE A 17 -7.31 -17.15 -10.69
C PHE A 17 -8.55 -16.77 -11.51
N ILE A 18 -9.70 -16.57 -10.85
CA ILE A 18 -10.95 -16.16 -11.50
C ILE A 18 -10.86 -14.75 -12.09
N VAL A 19 -10.25 -13.81 -11.34
CA VAL A 19 -10.07 -12.43 -11.80
C VAL A 19 -9.10 -12.37 -12.99
N GLY A 20 -8.07 -13.22 -13.01
CA GLY A 20 -7.26 -13.46 -14.20
C GLY A 20 -6.26 -12.37 -14.55
N GLU A 21 -5.94 -11.47 -13.61
CA GLU A 21 -4.90 -10.45 -13.80
C GLU A 21 -3.49 -11.06 -13.83
N LYS A 22 -2.50 -10.26 -14.24
CA LYS A 22 -1.10 -10.67 -14.42
C LYS A 22 -0.51 -11.46 -13.24
N ASP A 23 -0.90 -11.12 -12.02
CA ASP A 23 -0.50 -11.81 -10.81
C ASP A 23 -1.55 -11.60 -9.69
N ARG A 24 -1.28 -12.21 -8.53
CA ARG A 24 -2.17 -12.15 -7.36
C ARG A 24 -2.33 -10.73 -6.80
N TRP A 25 -1.31 -9.89 -6.94
CA TRP A 25 -1.34 -8.51 -6.46
C TRP A 25 -2.26 -7.67 -7.35
N ASN A 26 -2.06 -7.75 -8.67
CA ASN A 26 -2.91 -7.07 -9.65
C ASN A 26 -4.37 -7.56 -9.58
N SER A 27 -4.58 -8.86 -9.33
CA SER A 27 -5.92 -9.40 -9.09
C SER A 27 -6.58 -8.76 -7.87
N GLY A 28 -5.84 -8.63 -6.76
CA GLY A 28 -6.32 -7.99 -5.54
C GLY A 28 -6.61 -6.50 -5.75
N ALA A 29 -5.75 -5.79 -6.47
CA ALA A 29 -5.96 -4.40 -6.87
C ALA A 29 -7.26 -4.23 -7.67
N MET A 30 -7.49 -5.10 -8.66
CA MET A 30 -8.71 -5.08 -9.46
C MET A 30 -9.96 -5.37 -8.60
N MET A 31 -9.89 -6.34 -7.68
CA MET A 31 -10.98 -6.64 -6.76
C MET A 31 -11.31 -5.44 -5.85
N MET A 32 -10.30 -4.75 -5.32
CA MET A 32 -10.49 -3.53 -4.52
C MET A 32 -11.10 -2.40 -5.36
N ALA A 33 -10.59 -2.20 -6.58
CA ALA A 33 -11.07 -1.18 -7.51
C ALA A 33 -12.55 -1.38 -7.88
N VAL A 34 -12.95 -2.63 -8.16
CA VAL A 34 -14.35 -2.95 -8.50
C VAL A 34 -15.27 -2.81 -7.28
N SER A 35 -14.83 -3.27 -6.10
CA SER A 35 -15.68 -3.27 -4.91
C SER A 35 -15.87 -1.87 -4.32
N ASN A 36 -14.85 -1.01 -4.40
CA ASN A 36 -14.88 0.35 -3.89
C ASN A 36 -13.90 1.23 -4.68
N PRO A 37 -14.33 1.83 -5.80
CA PRO A 37 -13.47 2.64 -6.65
C PRO A 37 -12.82 3.82 -5.92
N GLU A 38 -13.60 4.56 -5.12
CA GLU A 38 -13.12 5.71 -4.35
C GLU A 38 -12.14 5.30 -3.24
N GLY A 39 -12.39 4.17 -2.59
CA GLY A 39 -11.48 3.58 -1.61
C GLY A 39 -10.16 3.17 -2.25
N TRP A 40 -10.20 2.50 -3.40
CA TRP A 40 -8.99 2.11 -4.13
C TRP A 40 -8.20 3.32 -4.65
N GLN A 41 -8.89 4.36 -5.10
CA GLN A 41 -8.25 5.59 -5.55
C GLN A 41 -7.44 6.25 -4.42
N ARG A 42 -8.00 6.34 -3.21
CA ARG A 42 -7.26 6.84 -2.03
C ARG A 42 -6.02 6.02 -1.72
N VAL A 43 -6.11 4.68 -1.76
CA VAL A 43 -4.94 3.81 -1.54
C VAL A 43 -3.85 4.06 -2.59
N ARG A 44 -4.23 4.30 -3.84
CA ARG A 44 -3.29 4.64 -4.91
C ARG A 44 -2.61 6.00 -4.67
N GLU A 45 -3.37 7.02 -4.32
CA GLU A 45 -2.86 8.36 -4.01
C GLU A 45 -1.90 8.32 -2.81
N ASP A 46 -2.27 7.64 -1.73
CA ASP A 46 -1.40 7.43 -0.56
C ASP A 46 -0.10 6.72 -0.93
N SER A 47 -0.19 5.69 -1.79
CA SER A 47 1.00 4.95 -2.26
C SER A 47 1.91 5.83 -3.12
N GLN A 48 1.34 6.67 -3.99
CA GLN A 48 2.10 7.64 -4.79
C GLN A 48 2.79 8.67 -3.90
N LEU A 49 2.10 9.18 -2.89
CA LEU A 49 2.68 10.11 -1.92
C LEU A 49 3.88 9.50 -1.19
N VAL A 50 3.76 8.25 -0.73
CA VAL A 50 4.86 7.53 -0.07
C VAL A 50 6.03 7.31 -1.03
N GLU A 51 5.77 6.86 -2.26
CA GLU A 51 6.83 6.58 -3.24
C GLU A 51 7.56 7.86 -3.65
N ALA A 52 6.84 8.95 -3.91
CA ALA A 52 7.40 10.26 -4.22
C ALA A 52 8.28 10.82 -3.09
N ASN A 53 8.05 10.39 -1.85
CA ASN A 53 8.81 10.82 -0.67
C ASN A 53 9.71 9.73 -0.08
N ARG A 54 9.92 8.60 -0.77
CA ARG A 54 10.58 7.40 -0.23
C ARG A 54 11.95 7.68 0.40
N ASP A 55 12.78 8.50 -0.27
CA ASP A 55 14.15 8.79 0.17
C ASP A 55 14.13 9.71 1.41
N ARG A 56 13.17 10.64 1.46
CA ARG A 56 12.95 11.55 2.59
C ARG A 56 12.43 10.78 3.81
N ILE A 57 11.52 9.82 3.59
CA ILE A 57 11.02 8.91 4.62
C ILE A 57 12.17 8.06 5.17
N ALA A 58 13.00 7.45 4.30
CA ALA A 58 14.14 6.66 4.72
C ALA A 58 15.17 7.48 5.53
N ALA A 59 15.49 8.69 5.09
CA ALA A 59 16.37 9.60 5.83
C ALA A 59 15.78 9.97 7.19
N CYS A 60 14.48 10.24 7.26
CA CYS A 60 13.80 10.53 8.52
C CYS A 60 13.78 9.35 9.47
N GLN A 61 13.51 8.14 8.98
CA GLN A 61 13.58 6.93 9.79
C GLN A 61 14.99 6.71 10.36
N LYS A 62 16.03 6.93 9.55
CA LYS A 62 17.43 6.84 10.02
C LYS A 62 17.73 7.86 11.12
N ALA A 63 17.35 9.13 10.93
CA ALA A 63 17.53 10.18 11.92
C ALA A 63 16.77 9.89 13.23
N ALA A 64 15.52 9.41 13.11
CA ALA A 64 14.70 9.03 14.25
C ALA A 64 15.23 7.76 14.94
N SER A 65 15.87 6.82 14.24
CA SER A 65 16.35 5.56 14.84
C SER A 65 17.55 5.69 15.80
N GLY A 66 18.11 6.90 15.97
CA GLY A 66 19.02 7.18 17.09
C GLY A 66 20.47 6.71 16.90
N GLN A 67 21.11 7.06 15.78
CA GLN A 67 22.58 6.99 15.68
C GLN A 67 23.29 8.12 16.48
N GLU A 68 22.54 9.08 17.03
CA GLU A 68 23.02 10.08 17.97
C GLU A 68 22.29 9.95 19.32
N LYS A 69 22.97 10.32 20.41
CA LYS A 69 22.57 10.15 21.82
C LYS A 69 21.25 10.85 22.23
N THR A 70 20.55 11.51 21.30
CA THR A 70 19.21 12.06 21.47
C THR A 70 18.38 11.76 20.23
N GLN A 71 17.29 11.01 20.40
CA GLN A 71 16.30 10.75 19.36
C GLN A 71 15.60 12.07 19.01
N LYS A 72 15.97 12.68 17.88
CA LYS A 72 15.40 13.96 17.43
C LYS A 72 14.14 13.70 16.57
N PRO A 73 13.07 14.51 16.72
CA PRO A 73 11.93 14.43 15.81
C PRO A 73 12.38 14.74 14.37
N CYS A 74 11.88 13.98 13.40
CA CYS A 74 12.08 14.26 11.98
C CYS A 74 10.76 14.69 11.35
N VAL A 75 10.78 15.77 10.55
CA VAL A 75 9.61 16.33 9.88
C VAL A 75 9.81 16.27 8.37
N ILE A 76 8.83 15.72 7.66
CA ILE A 76 8.79 15.71 6.19
C ILE A 76 7.77 16.74 5.74
N ILE A 77 8.21 17.73 4.97
CA ILE A 77 7.32 18.72 4.37
C ILE A 77 6.88 18.20 3.00
N VAL A 78 5.66 17.68 2.92
CA VAL A 78 5.07 17.26 1.65
C VAL A 78 4.59 18.52 0.91
N SER A 79 5.09 18.73 -0.30
CA SER A 79 4.54 19.77 -1.17
C SER A 79 3.21 19.30 -1.74
N ALA A 80 2.22 20.19 -1.84
CA ALA A 80 1.04 19.90 -2.65
C ALA A 80 1.49 19.68 -4.09
N GLU A 81 1.00 18.63 -4.73
CA GLU A 81 1.19 18.40 -6.17
C GLU A 81 0.73 19.68 -6.90
N GLN A 82 1.58 20.24 -7.75
CA GLN A 82 1.15 21.30 -8.67
C GLN A 82 0.41 20.62 -9.82
N GLU A 83 -0.86 20.99 -10.03
CA GLU A 83 -1.65 20.60 -11.22
C GLU A 83 -0.95 20.96 -12.54
#